data_AF-A0A2I1FZ79-F1
#
_entry.id   AF-A0A2I1FZ79-F1
#
_cell.length_a   1.000
_cell.length_b   1.000
_cell.length_c   1.000
_cell.angle_alpha   90.00
_cell.angle_beta   90.00
_cell.angle_gamma   90.00
#
_symmetry.space_group_name_H-M   'P 1'
#
loop_
_entity.id
_entity.type
_entity.pdbx_description
1 polymer ?
#
loop_
_entity_poly.entity_id
_entity_poly.type
_entity_poly.pdbx_seq_one_letter_code
_entity_poly.pdbx_strand_id
1 'polypeptide(L)'
;MTCAQRFNDFLNRINYEQIYELPYNNNPLMVASHARNFSTAVPKLSGYSLLKWNVEHEVQRLRIDKSTIHPATKFIWNLKLSVSQRNQFIALANNANDINDRVKLVNNNDTVNRIIQIDSPQETNNLFELNFFNGTKFNDDNDNFNYLTLPLGSQYDSYHSSNQLFKLNENI
;
A
#
# COMPACT_ATOMS: atom_id res chain seq x y z
N MET A 1 -19.73 3.14 -36.49
CA MET A 1 -18.25 3.11 -36.47
C MET A 1 -17.79 1.67 -36.31
N THR A 2 -17.11 1.12 -37.32
CA THR A 2 -16.60 -0.26 -37.34
C THR A 2 -15.39 -0.41 -36.41
N CYS A 3 -15.03 -1.64 -36.00
CA CYS A 3 -13.87 -1.88 -35.13
C CYS A 3 -12.55 -1.30 -35.71
N ALA A 4 -12.36 -1.39 -37.02
CA ALA A 4 -11.20 -0.81 -37.71
C ALA A 4 -11.17 0.72 -37.63
N GLN A 5 -12.32 1.37 -37.75
CA GLN A 5 -12.41 2.83 -37.61
C GLN A 5 -12.10 3.27 -36.18
N ARG A 6 -12.57 2.55 -35.16
CA ARG A 6 -12.27 2.83 -33.74
C ARG A 6 -10.76 2.73 -33.45
N PHE A 7 -10.12 1.71 -34.00
CA PHE A 7 -8.69 1.49 -33.84
C PHE A 7 -7.85 2.60 -34.49
N ASN A 8 -8.20 3.00 -35.71
CA ASN A 8 -7.50 4.08 -36.40
C ASN A 8 -7.71 5.44 -35.71
N ASP A 9 -8.93 5.72 -35.23
CA ASP A 9 -9.21 6.93 -34.45
C ASP A 9 -8.36 6.98 -33.18
N PHE A 10 -8.22 5.85 -32.47
CA PHE A 10 -7.34 5.75 -31.31
C PHE A 10 -5.88 6.07 -31.67
N LEU A 11 -5.32 5.42 -32.68
CA LEU A 11 -3.92 5.60 -33.06
C LEU A 11 -3.59 7.02 -33.53
N ASN A 12 -4.58 7.76 -34.03
CA ASN A 12 -4.42 9.15 -34.46
C ASN A 12 -4.49 10.15 -33.30
N ARG A 13 -5.13 9.78 -32.18
CA ARG A 13 -5.41 10.69 -31.04
C ARG A 13 -4.55 10.40 -29.80
N ILE A 14 -3.84 9.28 -29.82
CA ILE A 14 -2.99 8.84 -28.71
C ILE A 14 -1.80 9.77 -28.51
N ASN A 15 -1.47 10.05 -27.26
CA ASN A 15 -0.21 10.73 -26.94
C ASN A 15 0.93 9.71 -26.92
N TYR A 16 1.73 9.67 -27.97
CA TYR A 16 2.84 8.72 -28.07
C TYR A 16 3.96 8.99 -27.05
N GLU A 17 4.15 10.22 -26.59
CA GLU A 17 5.15 10.53 -25.56
C GLU A 17 4.80 9.79 -24.26
N GLN A 18 3.53 9.92 -23.83
CA GLN A 18 3.00 9.21 -22.66
C GLN A 18 3.02 7.69 -22.81
N ILE A 19 2.86 7.19 -24.04
CA ILE A 19 2.95 5.75 -24.31
C ILE A 19 4.37 5.21 -24.14
N TYR A 20 5.37 5.99 -24.53
CA TYR A 20 6.77 5.60 -24.47
C TYR A 20 7.42 5.85 -23.11
N GLU A 21 6.79 6.64 -22.25
CA GLU A 21 7.24 6.87 -20.88
C GLU A 21 7.23 5.57 -20.06
N LEU A 22 8.31 5.36 -19.32
CA LEU A 22 8.39 4.23 -18.40
C LEU A 22 7.50 4.52 -17.18
N PRO A 23 6.61 3.59 -16.78
CA PRO A 23 5.74 3.78 -15.64
C PRO A 23 6.51 4.19 -14.38
N TYR A 24 5.92 5.10 -13.60
CA TYR A 24 6.48 5.59 -12.33
C TYR A 24 7.91 6.13 -12.47
N ASN A 25 8.21 6.84 -13.56
CA ASN A 25 9.54 7.42 -13.82
C ASN A 25 10.66 6.38 -13.73
N ASN A 26 10.43 5.19 -14.28
CA ASN A 26 11.38 4.07 -14.26
C ASN A 26 11.72 3.57 -12.84
N ASN A 27 10.79 3.71 -11.87
CA ASN A 27 10.98 3.22 -10.51
C ASN A 27 10.44 1.78 -10.35
N PRO A 28 11.31 0.75 -10.26
CA PRO A 28 10.88 -0.65 -10.17
C PRO A 28 10.15 -0.98 -8.87
N LEU A 29 10.41 -0.26 -7.76
CA LEU A 29 9.72 -0.48 -6.48
C LEU A 29 8.25 -0.07 -6.57
N MET A 30 7.96 1.05 -7.23
CA MET A 30 6.59 1.52 -7.46
C MET A 30 5.86 0.59 -8.43
N VAL A 31 6.52 0.13 -9.50
CA VAL A 31 5.97 -0.87 -10.44
C VAL A 31 5.62 -2.17 -9.71
N ALA A 32 6.54 -2.70 -8.90
CA ALA A 32 6.33 -3.93 -8.14
C ALA A 32 5.17 -3.78 -7.15
N SER A 33 5.11 -2.66 -6.42
CA SER A 33 4.03 -2.39 -5.47
C SER A 33 2.68 -2.25 -6.15
N HIS A 34 2.62 -1.52 -7.27
CA HIS A 34 1.42 -1.41 -8.08
C HIS A 34 0.94 -2.78 -8.56
N ALA A 35 1.84 -3.62 -9.08
CA ALA A 35 1.48 -4.97 -9.56
C ALA A 35 0.89 -5.88 -8.48
N ARG A 36 1.31 -5.73 -7.22
CA ARG A 36 0.77 -6.49 -6.08
C ARG A 36 -0.63 -6.03 -5.67
N ASN A 37 -0.94 -4.74 -5.81
CA ASN A 37 -2.21 -4.18 -5.31
C ASN A 37 -3.46 -4.70 -6.05
N PHE A 38 -3.32 -5.25 -7.26
CA PHE A 38 -4.46 -5.70 -8.08
C PHE A 38 -4.66 -7.22 -8.09
N SER A 39 -3.92 -7.99 -7.29
CA SER A 39 -3.97 -9.45 -7.35
C SER A 39 -3.65 -10.12 -6.02
N THR A 40 -4.34 -11.23 -5.74
CA THR A 40 -4.05 -12.11 -4.59
C THR A 40 -2.74 -12.86 -4.74
N ALA A 41 -2.25 -13.00 -5.99
CA ALA A 41 -0.95 -13.59 -6.31
C ALA A 41 -0.08 -12.57 -7.07
N VAL A 42 1.21 -12.51 -6.76
CA VAL A 42 2.11 -11.54 -7.39
C VAL A 42 2.30 -11.88 -8.88
N PRO A 43 1.79 -11.07 -9.83
CA PRO A 43 1.81 -11.41 -11.24
C PRO A 43 3.23 -11.24 -11.80
N LYS A 44 3.61 -12.13 -12.74
CA LYS A 44 4.86 -11.97 -13.49
C LYS A 44 4.67 -10.86 -14.53
N LEU A 45 5.44 -9.78 -14.38
CA LEU A 45 5.42 -8.65 -15.28
C LEU A 45 6.27 -8.93 -16.53
N SER A 46 5.89 -8.31 -17.64
CA SER A 46 6.66 -8.27 -18.88
C SER A 46 6.74 -6.81 -19.36
N GLY A 47 7.71 -6.48 -20.21
CA GLY A 47 7.72 -5.15 -20.83
C GLY A 47 6.43 -4.85 -21.59
N TYR A 48 5.84 -5.88 -22.22
CA TYR A 48 4.54 -5.77 -22.90
C TYR A 48 3.40 -5.39 -21.93
N SER A 49 3.34 -5.99 -20.74
CA SER A 49 2.31 -5.66 -19.75
C SER A 49 2.49 -4.26 -19.18
N LEU A 50 3.73 -3.77 -19.06
CA LEU A 50 3.99 -2.40 -18.64
C LEU A 50 3.55 -1.39 -19.72
N LEU A 51 3.86 -1.63 -21.00
CA LEU A 51 3.33 -0.81 -22.09
C LEU A 51 1.79 -0.82 -22.12
N LYS A 52 1.18 -1.98 -21.80
CA LYS A 52 -0.27 -2.11 -21.73
C LYS A 52 -0.88 -1.14 -20.73
N TRP A 53 -0.25 -0.87 -19.59
CA TRP A 53 -0.74 0.11 -18.62
C TRP A 53 -0.82 1.52 -19.21
N ASN A 54 0.19 1.94 -19.98
CA ASN A 54 0.16 3.24 -20.64
C ASN A 54 -0.94 3.31 -21.70
N VAL A 55 -1.15 2.22 -22.46
CA VAL A 55 -2.25 2.12 -23.43
C VAL A 55 -3.60 2.16 -22.73
N GLU A 56 -3.75 1.46 -21.61
CA GLU A 56 -4.97 1.49 -20.78
C GLU A 56 -5.28 2.91 -20.30
N HIS A 57 -4.27 3.66 -19.86
CA HIS A 57 -4.41 5.05 -19.47
C HIS A 57 -4.91 5.93 -20.63
N GLU A 58 -4.31 5.81 -21.81
CA GLU A 58 -4.72 6.61 -22.99
C GLU A 58 -6.12 6.23 -23.50
N VAL A 59 -6.48 4.95 -23.48
CA VAL A 59 -7.84 4.50 -23.83
C VAL A 59 -8.86 5.11 -22.88
N GLN A 60 -8.56 5.14 -21.57
CA GLN A 60 -9.43 5.77 -20.57
C GLN A 60 -9.51 7.29 -20.79
N ARG A 61 -8.38 7.97 -20.99
CA ARG A 61 -8.32 9.42 -21.25
C ARG A 61 -9.19 9.81 -22.44
N LEU A 62 -9.11 9.04 -23.53
CA LEU A 62 -9.85 9.28 -24.76
C LEU A 62 -11.28 8.75 -24.76
N ARG A 63 -11.69 8.04 -23.69
CA ARG A 63 -13.00 7.37 -23.54
C ARG A 63 -13.28 6.41 -24.69
N ILE A 64 -12.26 5.68 -25.12
CA ILE A 64 -12.35 4.68 -26.19
C ILE A 64 -12.67 3.30 -25.60
N ASP A 65 -13.26 2.45 -26.43
CA ASP A 65 -13.64 1.09 -26.04
C ASP A 65 -12.41 0.28 -25.60
N LYS A 66 -12.53 -0.42 -24.46
CA LYS A 66 -11.50 -1.29 -23.89
C LYS A 66 -11.06 -2.41 -24.84
N SER A 67 -11.89 -2.81 -25.81
CA SER A 67 -11.53 -3.75 -26.87
C SER A 67 -10.31 -3.29 -27.68
N THR A 68 -9.99 -2.01 -27.66
CA THR A 68 -8.87 -1.40 -28.40
C THR A 68 -7.52 -1.65 -27.72
N ILE A 69 -7.50 -1.92 -26.41
CA ILE A 69 -6.27 -2.04 -25.63
C ILE A 69 -5.35 -3.12 -26.21
N HIS A 70 -5.84 -4.36 -26.32
CA HIS A 70 -5.02 -5.49 -26.79
C HIS A 70 -4.45 -5.28 -28.21
N PRO A 71 -5.26 -4.97 -29.24
CA PRO A 71 -4.72 -4.75 -30.59
C PRO A 71 -3.76 -3.55 -30.63
N ALA A 72 -4.01 -2.49 -29.86
CA ALA A 72 -3.14 -1.31 -29.87
C ALA A 72 -1.81 -1.57 -29.17
N THR A 73 -1.82 -2.19 -27.99
CA THR A 73 -0.58 -2.60 -27.32
C THR A 73 0.24 -3.52 -28.22
N LYS A 74 -0.41 -4.48 -28.91
CA LYS A 74 0.28 -5.37 -29.86
C LYS A 74 0.89 -4.61 -31.04
N PHE A 75 0.16 -3.66 -31.62
CA PHE A 75 0.64 -2.85 -32.73
C PHE A 75 1.83 -1.98 -32.31
N ILE A 76 1.70 -1.25 -31.20
CA ILE A 76 2.73 -0.34 -30.70
C ILE A 76 3.99 -1.11 -30.30
N TRP A 77 3.84 -2.20 -29.55
CA TRP A 77 4.95 -3.04 -29.11
C TRP A 77 5.80 -3.56 -30.27
N ASN A 78 5.15 -4.03 -31.34
CA ASN A 78 5.85 -4.67 -32.45
C ASN A 78 6.39 -3.67 -33.47
N LEU A 79 5.64 -2.62 -33.78
CA LEU A 79 5.86 -1.77 -34.95
C LEU A 79 6.23 -0.32 -34.63
N LYS A 80 6.03 0.16 -33.40
CA LYS A 80 6.28 1.57 -33.05
C LYS A 80 7.42 1.76 -32.05
N LEU A 81 7.61 0.83 -31.12
CA LEU A 81 8.76 0.91 -30.22
C LEU A 81 10.06 0.55 -30.94
N SER A 82 11.09 1.38 -30.75
CA SER A 82 12.46 1.00 -31.07
C SER A 82 12.92 -0.18 -30.21
N VAL A 83 13.99 -0.84 -30.64
CA VAL A 83 14.62 -1.92 -29.85
C VAL A 83 15.07 -1.40 -28.47
N SER A 84 15.66 -0.20 -28.43
CA SER A 84 16.10 0.43 -27.17
C SER A 84 14.94 0.66 -26.21
N GLN A 85 13.85 1.26 -26.67
CA GLN A 85 12.65 1.47 -25.83
C GLN A 85 12.07 0.14 -25.33
N ARG A 86 11.95 -0.88 -26.21
CA ARG A 86 11.51 -2.23 -25.78
C ARG A 86 12.39 -2.81 -24.68
N ASN A 87 13.71 -2.67 -24.82
CA ASN A 87 14.66 -3.17 -23.83
C ASN A 87 14.52 -2.43 -22.49
N GLN A 88 14.23 -1.12 -22.49
CA GLN A 88 13.97 -0.38 -21.27
C GLN A 88 12.72 -0.89 -20.54
N PHE A 89 11.61 -1.12 -21.24
CA PHE A 89 10.41 -1.71 -20.66
C PHE A 89 10.67 -3.12 -20.10
N ILE A 90 11.44 -3.94 -20.81
CA ILE A 90 11.82 -5.29 -20.35
C ILE A 90 12.69 -5.21 -19.08
N ALA A 91 13.69 -4.34 -19.06
CA ALA A 91 14.57 -4.15 -17.92
C ALA A 91 13.79 -3.71 -16.67
N LEU A 92 12.88 -2.74 -16.82
CA LEU A 92 12.03 -2.28 -15.72
C LEU A 92 11.14 -3.41 -15.19
N ALA A 93 10.53 -4.20 -16.08
CA ALA A 93 9.70 -5.34 -15.69
C ALA A 93 10.51 -6.41 -14.93
N ASN A 94 11.73 -6.72 -15.39
CA ASN A 94 12.62 -7.66 -14.72
C ASN A 94 13.02 -7.18 -13.34
N ASN A 95 13.45 -5.92 -13.21
CA ASN A 95 13.80 -5.33 -11.92
C ASN A 95 12.62 -5.35 -10.92
N ALA A 96 11.40 -5.07 -11.40
CA ALA A 96 10.20 -5.16 -10.58
C ALA A 96 9.86 -6.60 -10.18
N ASN A 97 10.06 -7.57 -11.08
CA ASN A 97 9.88 -9.00 -10.78
C ASN A 97 10.88 -9.48 -9.72
N ASP A 98 12.15 -9.05 -9.79
CA ASP A 98 13.16 -9.41 -8.78
C ASP A 98 12.76 -8.93 -7.38
N ILE A 99 12.21 -7.71 -7.28
CA ILE A 99 11.66 -7.18 -6.02
C ILE A 99 10.48 -8.03 -5.55
N ASN A 100 9.57 -8.35 -6.46
CA ASN A 100 8.39 -9.16 -6.19
C ASN A 100 8.75 -10.57 -5.70
N ASP A 101 9.76 -11.20 -6.28
CA ASP A 101 10.20 -12.54 -5.89
C ASP A 101 10.90 -12.51 -4.52
N ARG A 102 11.66 -11.46 -4.21
CA ARG A 102 12.19 -11.24 -2.86
C ARG A 102 11.08 -11.13 -1.81
N VAL A 103 9.98 -10.44 -2.11
CA VAL A 103 8.83 -10.33 -1.20
C VAL A 103 8.18 -11.71 -0.96
N LYS A 104 8.05 -12.54 -1.99
CA LYS A 104 7.58 -13.94 -1.81
C LYS A 104 8.51 -14.78 -0.93
N LEU A 105 9.82 -14.49 -0.99
CA LEU A 105 10.85 -15.19 -0.21
C LEU A 105 10.95 -14.70 1.24
N VAL A 106 10.33 -13.57 1.61
CA VAL A 106 10.29 -13.12 3.01
C VAL A 106 9.41 -14.09 3.80
N ASN A 107 10.05 -15.11 4.37
CA ASN A 107 9.45 -15.99 5.36
C ASN A 107 9.32 -15.21 6.69
N ASN A 108 8.21 -14.51 6.86
CA ASN A 108 7.88 -13.83 8.12
C ASN A 108 7.13 -14.74 9.10
N ASN A 109 7.10 -16.05 8.87
CA ASN A 109 6.38 -16.99 9.73
C ASN A 109 6.88 -16.93 11.18
N ASP A 110 8.19 -16.75 11.39
CA ASP A 110 8.75 -16.53 12.73
C ASP A 110 8.20 -15.26 13.40
N THR A 111 8.18 -14.14 12.66
CA THR A 111 7.63 -12.87 13.17
C THR A 111 6.14 -12.98 13.48
N VAL A 112 5.36 -13.61 12.59
CA VAL A 112 3.93 -13.84 12.79
C VAL A 112 3.70 -14.78 13.97
N ASN A 113 4.45 -15.86 14.10
CA ASN A 113 4.37 -16.78 15.24
C ASN A 113 4.68 -16.06 16.56
N ARG A 114 5.68 -15.17 16.58
CA ARG A 114 6.00 -14.35 17.76
C ARG A 114 4.87 -13.37 18.09
N ILE A 115 4.22 -12.76 17.10
CA ILE A 115 3.04 -11.91 17.32
C ILE A 115 1.88 -12.72 17.90
N ILE A 116 1.60 -13.91 17.36
CA ILE A 116 0.54 -14.80 17.86
C ILE A 116 0.80 -15.24 19.32
N GLN A 117 2.06 -15.44 19.69
CA GLN A 117 2.43 -15.80 21.06
C GLN A 117 2.20 -14.66 22.07
N ILE A 118 2.10 -13.39 21.63
CA ILE A 118 1.78 -12.26 22.53
C ILE A 118 0.35 -12.37 23.07
N ASP A 119 -0.59 -12.93 22.30
CA ASP A 119 -1.97 -13.16 22.76
C ASP A 119 -2.10 -14.32 23.76
N SER A 120 -1.03 -15.11 23.95
CA SER A 120 -1.02 -16.20 24.93
C SER A 120 -0.45 -15.71 26.26
N PRO A 121 -1.11 -16.03 27.40
CA PRO A 121 -0.55 -15.76 28.71
C PRO A 121 0.85 -16.38 28.85
N GLN A 122 1.84 -15.55 29.15
CA GLN A 122 3.20 -15.94 29.46
C GLN A 122 3.25 -16.69 30.80
N GLU A 123 4.06 -17.73 30.90
CA GLU A 123 4.35 -18.35 32.19
C GLU A 123 5.19 -17.40 33.03
N THR A 124 4.75 -17.16 34.27
CA THR A 124 5.37 -16.16 35.17
C THR A 124 5.64 -16.77 36.53
N ASN A 125 6.77 -16.41 37.15
CA ASN A 125 7.18 -17.02 38.42
C ASN A 125 6.63 -16.27 39.64
N ASN A 126 6.09 -15.06 39.44
CA ASN A 126 5.53 -14.24 40.49
C ASN A 126 4.43 -13.31 39.96
N LEU A 127 3.70 -12.70 40.91
CA LEU A 127 2.55 -11.85 40.64
C LEU A 127 2.92 -10.56 39.89
N PHE A 128 4.13 -10.03 40.11
CA PHE A 128 4.60 -8.83 39.42
C PHE A 128 4.81 -9.11 37.93
N GLU A 129 5.51 -10.21 37.61
CA GLU A 129 5.70 -10.69 36.24
C GLU A 129 4.35 -11.01 35.57
N LEU A 130 3.43 -11.66 36.28
CA LEU A 130 2.09 -11.99 35.77
C LEU A 130 1.36 -10.74 35.29
N ASN A 131 1.31 -9.71 36.12
CA ASN A 131 0.63 -8.46 35.82
C ASN A 131 1.31 -7.65 34.72
N PHE A 132 2.65 -7.73 34.64
CA PHE A 132 3.43 -7.02 33.64
C PHE A 132 3.33 -7.65 32.24
N PHE A 133 3.44 -8.99 32.15
CA PHE A 133 3.46 -9.70 30.86
C PHE A 133 2.08 -10.08 30.34
N ASN A 134 1.13 -10.38 31.22
CA ASN A 134 -0.22 -10.85 30.82
C ASN A 134 -1.31 -9.80 31.04
N GLY A 135 -0.92 -8.62 31.52
CA GLY A 135 -1.86 -7.57 31.91
C GLY A 135 -2.61 -7.90 33.20
N THR A 136 -3.45 -6.96 33.62
CA THR A 136 -4.40 -7.15 34.73
C THR A 136 -5.81 -7.02 34.18
N LYS A 137 -6.74 -7.85 34.65
CA LYS A 137 -8.15 -7.70 34.29
C LYS A 137 -8.72 -6.54 35.09
N PHE A 138 -9.04 -5.44 34.41
CA PHE A 138 -9.79 -4.34 34.98
C PHE A 138 -11.29 -4.65 34.91
N ASN A 139 -11.72 -5.69 35.63
CA ASN A 139 -13.16 -5.89 35.90
C ASN A 139 -13.44 -5.32 37.30
N ASP A 140 -13.55 -4.00 37.38
CA ASP A 140 -14.47 -3.41 38.35
C ASP A 140 -15.82 -3.30 37.62
N ASP A 141 -16.86 -3.90 38.21
CA ASP A 141 -18.24 -3.85 37.73
C ASP A 141 -18.81 -2.42 37.86
N ASN A 142 -18.24 -1.45 37.14
CA ASN A 142 -18.85 -0.15 36.91
C ASN A 142 -18.36 0.45 35.59
N ASP A 143 -19.22 0.36 34.60
CA ASP A 143 -19.09 0.98 33.28
C ASP A 143 -18.73 2.48 33.38
N ASN A 144 -17.47 2.84 33.14
CA ASN A 144 -17.13 4.11 32.48
C ASN A 144 -15.74 4.06 31.81
N PHE A 145 -15.65 3.27 30.75
CA PHE A 145 -14.44 3.03 29.94
C PHE A 145 -14.04 4.19 29.00
N ASN A 146 -14.29 5.46 29.35
CA ASN A 146 -14.10 6.56 28.40
C ASN A 146 -12.89 7.48 28.60
N TYR A 147 -11.96 7.23 29.54
CA TYR A 147 -10.86 8.19 29.77
C TYR A 147 -9.44 7.67 30.02
N LEU A 148 -9.15 6.36 29.90
CA LEU A 148 -7.83 5.83 30.31
C LEU A 148 -7.06 5.03 29.27
N THR A 149 -7.24 5.35 27.99
CA THR A 149 -6.34 4.89 26.92
C THR A 149 -5.87 6.05 26.06
N LEU A 150 -5.03 6.91 26.63
CA LEU A 150 -4.10 7.71 25.84
C LEU A 150 -2.71 7.64 26.47
N PRO A 151 -1.64 7.53 25.66
CA PRO A 151 -0.27 7.52 26.14
C PRO A 151 0.02 8.83 26.89
N LEU A 152 0.73 8.72 28.03
CA LEU A 152 1.28 9.83 28.79
C LEU A 152 2.13 10.72 27.87
N GLY A 153 1.52 11.80 27.37
CA GLY A 153 2.16 12.71 26.41
C GLY A 153 1.26 13.81 25.84
N SER A 154 -0.04 13.81 26.10
CA SER A 154 -0.95 14.87 25.64
C SER A 154 -1.48 15.72 26.80
N GLN A 155 -0.59 16.48 27.43
CA GLN A 155 -1.01 17.68 28.16
C GLN A 155 -1.33 18.76 27.14
N TYR A 156 -2.62 19.08 26.98
CA TYR A 156 -3.04 20.35 26.41
C TYR A 156 -3.26 21.34 27.55
N ASP A 157 -2.57 22.47 27.44
CA ASP A 157 -2.63 23.60 28.34
C ASP A 157 -4.06 24.16 28.50
N SER A 158 -4.45 24.29 29.76
CA SER A 158 -5.16 25.42 30.39
C SER A 158 -6.06 26.31 29.52
N TYR A 159 -7.34 26.47 29.92
CA TYR A 159 -7.90 27.78 30.31
C TYR A 159 -9.09 27.64 31.29
N HIS A 160 -8.94 28.28 32.47
CA HIS A 160 -9.92 29.04 33.30
C HIS A 160 -11.27 28.38 33.69
N SER A 161 -11.81 28.49 34.91
CA SER A 161 -11.75 29.56 35.91
C SER A 161 -12.36 29.11 37.25
N SER A 162 -11.74 29.55 38.35
CA SER A 162 -12.34 30.03 39.61
C SER A 162 -13.01 29.09 40.64
N ASN A 163 -12.32 29.06 41.80
CA ASN A 163 -12.83 29.15 43.18
C ASN A 163 -13.49 27.92 43.82
N GLN A 164 -12.78 27.33 44.80
CA GLN A 164 -13.08 27.44 46.25
C GLN A 164 -12.01 26.65 47.03
N LEU A 165 -11.08 27.34 47.68
CA LEU A 165 -11.07 27.76 49.09
C LEU A 165 -10.30 26.79 50.00
N PHE A 166 -9.09 27.19 50.35
CA PHE A 166 -8.30 26.73 51.48
C PHE A 166 -9.10 26.78 52.78
N LYS A 167 -9.01 25.73 53.59
CA LYS A 167 -8.95 25.85 55.05
C LYS A 167 -7.89 24.91 55.61
N LEU A 168 -6.75 25.52 55.95
CA LEU A 168 -5.85 25.05 57.00
C LEU A 168 -6.60 25.12 58.33
N ASN A 169 -6.45 24.10 59.17
CA ASN A 169 -6.68 24.21 60.61
C ASN A 169 -5.42 23.71 61.32
N GLU A 170 -4.71 24.63 61.97
CA GLU A 170 -3.72 24.34 63.00
C GLU A 170 -4.32 24.61 64.40
N ASN A 171 -3.87 23.79 65.38
CA ASN A 171 -3.86 23.96 66.85
C ASN A 171 -5.23 23.84 67.57
N ILE A 172 -5.42 23.06 68.65
CA ILE A 172 -4.56 22.64 69.79
C ILE A 172 -4.80 21.16 70.11
#